data_AF-A0A9D6YJE1-F1
#
_entry.id   AF-A0A9D6YJE1-F1
#
_cell.length_a   1.000
_cell.length_b   1.000
_cell.length_c   1.000
_cell.angle_alpha   90.00
_cell.angle_beta   90.00
_cell.angle_gamma   90.00
#
_symmetry.space_group_name_H-M   'P 1'
#
loop_
_entity.id
_entity.type
_entity.pdbx_description
1 polymer ?
#
loop_
_entity_poly.entity_id
_entity_poly.type
_entity_poly.pdbx_seq_one_letter_code
_entity_poly.pdbx_strand_id
1 'polypeptide(L)'
;MTTVLATIIVLGVLIFIHELGHFLVAKACGVRVDIFSLGFPPKVLHKQIGETDYRLSVIPLGGYVKLLGENPHDEVPPELEHRSFIHQSLGRRFLIVLAGPGFNFLFAVLALFLVFAFTGIPYLTTEIGGVTEGSPAARAGLQKGDRVLAVAGQPMQRWEELSPKIKEGGERP
;
A
#
# COMPACT_ATOMS: atom_id res chain seq x y z
N MET A 1 -21.70 3.25 -6.61
CA MET A 1 -21.27 4.67 -6.50
C MET A 1 -20.19 4.85 -5.45
N THR A 2 -20.37 4.32 -4.24
CA THR A 2 -19.34 4.29 -3.18
C THR A 2 -18.03 3.61 -3.62
N THR A 3 -18.12 2.48 -4.31
CA THR A 3 -16.94 1.73 -4.81
C THR A 3 -16.14 2.53 -5.84
N VAL A 4 -16.81 3.12 -6.84
CA VAL A 4 -16.15 3.92 -7.89
C VAL A 4 -15.43 5.12 -7.29
N LEU A 5 -16.09 5.86 -6.39
CA LEU A 5 -15.47 7.00 -5.72
C LEU A 5 -14.28 6.56 -4.85
N ALA A 6 -14.45 5.48 -4.08
CA ALA A 6 -13.37 4.92 -3.26
C ALA A 6 -12.18 4.46 -4.12
N THR A 7 -12.43 3.82 -5.26
CA THR A 7 -11.38 3.42 -6.21
C THR A 7 -10.62 4.62 -6.74
N ILE A 8 -11.31 5.69 -7.14
CA ILE A 8 -10.65 6.92 -7.64
C ILE A 8 -9.75 7.51 -6.54
N ILE A 9 -10.23 7.58 -5.30
CA ILE A 9 -9.46 8.14 -4.18
C ILE A 9 -8.24 7.26 -3.87
N VAL A 10 -8.43 5.96 -3.70
CA VAL A 10 -7.35 5.03 -3.35
C VAL A 10 -6.30 4.96 -4.46
N LEU A 11 -6.74 4.86 -5.72
CA LEU A 11 -5.83 4.83 -6.87
C LEU A 11 -5.10 6.17 -7.02
N GLY A 12 -5.79 7.29 -6.83
CA GLY A 12 -5.20 8.63 -6.87
C GLY A 12 -4.10 8.80 -5.82
N VAL A 13 -4.35 8.40 -4.57
CA VAL A 13 -3.35 8.43 -3.50
C VAL A 13 -2.18 7.48 -3.80
N LEU A 14 -2.46 6.26 -4.25
CA LEU A 14 -1.43 5.27 -4.57
C LEU A 14 -0.48 5.75 -5.67
N ILE A 15 -1.03 6.33 -6.75
CA ILE A 15 -0.21 6.88 -7.83
C ILE A 15 0.52 8.14 -7.34
N PHE A 16 -0.13 9.01 -6.57
CA PHE A 16 0.56 10.20 -6.04
C PHE A 16 1.80 9.85 -5.22
N ILE A 17 1.70 8.86 -4.33
CA ILE A 17 2.85 8.40 -3.53
C ILE A 17 3.94 7.77 -4.42
N HIS A 18 3.55 7.06 -5.48
CA HIS A 18 4.47 6.53 -6.49
C HIS A 18 5.27 7.66 -7.16
N GLU A 19 4.57 8.65 -7.70
CA GLU A 19 5.19 9.81 -8.36
C GLU A 19 6.05 10.62 -7.38
N LEU A 20 5.62 10.74 -6.12
CA LEU A 20 6.41 11.39 -5.06
C LEU A 20 7.75 10.67 -4.84
N GLY A 21 7.79 9.34 -4.93
CA GLY A 21 9.04 8.56 -4.84
C GLY A 21 10.01 8.92 -5.96
N HIS A 22 9.57 8.88 -7.21
CA HIS A 22 10.36 9.30 -8.37
C HIS A 22 10.87 10.74 -8.20
N PHE A 23 9.98 11.65 -7.82
CA PHE A 23 10.28 13.06 -7.63
C PHE A 23 11.39 13.28 -6.59
N LEU A 24 11.22 12.74 -5.39
CA LEU A 24 12.15 12.98 -4.29
C LEU A 24 13.54 12.39 -4.58
N VAL A 25 13.59 11.16 -5.12
CA VAL A 25 14.87 10.51 -5.43
C VAL A 25 15.55 11.16 -6.63
N ALA A 26 14.80 11.62 -7.64
CA ALA A 26 15.36 12.40 -8.75
C ALA A 26 16.04 13.68 -8.26
N LYS A 27 15.35 14.48 -7.43
CA LYS A 27 15.90 15.71 -6.85
C LYS A 27 17.13 15.42 -5.97
N ALA A 28 17.09 14.35 -5.17
CA ALA A 28 18.23 13.91 -4.35
C ALA A 28 19.44 13.45 -5.20
N CYS A 29 19.19 12.85 -6.38
CA CYS A 29 20.23 12.47 -7.33
C CYS A 29 20.76 13.64 -8.19
N GLY A 30 20.25 14.87 -7.98
CA GLY A 30 20.62 16.07 -8.73
C GLY A 30 19.95 16.19 -10.10
N VAL A 31 19.02 15.29 -10.43
CA VAL A 31 18.25 15.35 -11.67
C VAL A 31 17.24 16.49 -11.59
N ARG A 32 17.18 17.31 -12.64
CA ARG A 32 16.18 18.37 -12.72
C ARG A 32 14.80 17.76 -13.01
N VAL A 33 13.82 18.18 -12.23
CA VAL A 33 12.42 17.84 -12.46
C VAL A 33 11.70 19.07 -12.97
N ASP A 34 11.19 19.00 -14.20
CA ASP A 34 10.49 20.12 -14.83
C ASP A 34 9.06 20.23 -14.35
N ILE A 35 8.37 19.09 -14.18
CA ILE A 35 6.95 19.07 -13.80
C ILE A 35 6.71 18.02 -12.73
N PHE A 36 5.94 18.39 -11.71
CA PHE A 36 5.34 17.46 -10.77
C PHE A 36 3.83 17.74 -10.75
N SER A 37 3.03 16.84 -11.33
CA SER A 37 1.59 17.03 -11.49
C SER A 37 0.80 16.04 -10.65
N LEU A 38 -0.15 16.56 -9.86
CA LEU A 38 -1.26 15.78 -9.34
C LEU A 38 -2.42 15.84 -10.34
N GLY A 39 -2.76 14.69 -10.91
CA GLY A 39 -3.73 14.51 -11.97
C GLY A 39 -3.14 14.65 -13.37
N PHE A 40 -3.96 14.31 -14.37
CA PHE A 40 -3.63 14.44 -15.79
C PHE A 40 -4.27 15.69 -16.43
N PRO A 41 -3.63 16.24 -17.49
CA PRO A 41 -4.11 17.44 -18.18
C PRO A 41 -5.60 17.38 -18.58
N PRO A 42 -6.27 18.54 -18.70
CA PRO A 42 -5.72 19.89 -18.62
C PRO A 42 -5.39 20.33 -17.18
N LYS A 43 -4.40 21.22 -17.03
CA LYS A 43 -4.01 21.79 -15.73
C LYS A 43 -5.07 22.80 -15.25
N VAL A 44 -5.41 22.75 -13.97
CA VAL A 44 -6.33 23.69 -13.30
C VAL A 44 -5.53 24.78 -12.59
N LEU A 45 -4.58 24.36 -11.75
CA LEU A 45 -3.70 25.26 -11.02
C LEU A 45 -2.25 24.85 -11.26
N HIS A 46 -1.36 25.83 -11.28
CA HIS A 46 0.06 25.54 -11.28
C HIS A 46 0.84 26.62 -10.56
N LYS A 47 2.00 26.24 -10.01
CA LYS A 47 2.91 27.14 -9.32
C LYS A 47 4.34 26.69 -9.59
N GLN A 48 5.12 27.59 -10.17
CA GLN A 48 6.56 27.41 -10.34
C GLN A 48 7.24 27.64 -8.98
N ILE A 49 7.96 26.63 -8.47
CA ILE A 49 8.79 26.77 -7.28
C ILE A 49 10.20 26.28 -7.64
N GLY A 50 11.13 27.24 -7.73
CA GLY A 50 12.45 26.99 -8.31
C GLY A 50 12.33 26.54 -9.77
N GLU A 51 12.92 25.40 -10.09
CA GLU A 51 12.91 24.81 -11.44
C GLU A 51 11.72 23.90 -11.73
N THR A 52 10.93 23.54 -10.72
CA THR A 52 9.83 22.58 -10.86
C THR A 52 8.47 23.29 -10.93
N ASP A 53 7.68 22.97 -11.95
CA ASP A 53 6.29 23.41 -12.10
C ASP A 53 5.35 22.41 -11.40
N TYR A 54 4.80 22.82 -10.25
CA TYR A 54 3.87 22.02 -9.48
C TYR A 54 2.45 22.23 -10.00
N ARG A 55 1.77 21.17 -10.44
CA ARG A 55 0.47 21.25 -11.09
C ARG A 55 -0.61 20.48 -10.35
N LEU A 56 -1.82 21.01 -10.40
CA LEU A 56 -3.06 20.31 -10.10
C LEU A 56 -3.91 20.28 -11.37
N SER A 57 -4.29 19.10 -11.84
CA SER A 57 -4.96 18.90 -13.12
C SER A 57 -6.34 18.23 -12.95
N VAL A 58 -7.19 18.33 -13.99
CA VAL A 58 -8.62 17.98 -13.90
C VAL A 58 -8.85 16.51 -13.62
N ILE A 59 -8.08 15.61 -14.24
CA ILE A 59 -8.32 14.17 -14.15
C ILE A 59 -7.62 13.64 -12.89
N PRO A 60 -8.35 13.22 -11.84
CA PRO A 60 -7.77 12.88 -10.54
C PRO A 60 -7.18 11.47 -10.47
N LEU A 61 -7.07 10.77 -11.60
CA LEU A 61 -6.62 9.38 -11.69
C LEU A 61 -5.08 9.24 -11.57
N GLY A 62 -4.46 9.93 -10.61
CA GLY A 62 -3.04 9.82 -10.31
C GLY A 62 -2.26 11.11 -10.56
N GLY A 63 -1.14 11.03 -11.27
CA GLY A 63 -0.22 12.15 -11.48
C GLY A 63 0.94 11.74 -12.40
N TYR A 64 1.87 12.65 -12.65
CA TYR A 64 3.10 12.32 -13.36
C TYR A 64 4.25 13.25 -12.96
N VAL A 65 5.47 12.72 -13.02
CA VAL A 65 6.72 13.48 -12.94
C VAL A 65 7.35 13.59 -14.33
N LYS A 66 7.72 14.80 -14.76
CA LYS A 66 8.55 14.98 -15.97
C LYS A 66 9.98 15.29 -15.57
N LEU A 67 10.90 14.36 -15.85
CA LEU A 67 12.33 14.56 -15.61
C LEU A 67 13.00 15.21 -16.84
N LEU A 68 14.01 16.05 -16.61
CA LEU A 68 14.76 16.67 -17.71
C LEU A 68 15.49 15.60 -18.53
N GLY A 69 15.26 15.58 -19.84
CA GLY A 69 15.89 14.62 -20.75
C GLY A 69 15.55 13.17 -20.39
N GLU A 70 14.31 12.93 -19.96
CA GLU A 70 13.73 11.59 -19.85
C GLU A 70 13.41 11.04 -21.24
N ASN A 71 12.85 11.88 -22.11
CA ASN A 71 12.63 11.53 -23.50
C ASN A 71 13.89 11.84 -24.32
N PRO A 72 14.35 10.92 -25.18
CA PRO A 72 15.51 11.17 -26.06
C PRO A 72 15.34 12.37 -27.01
N HIS A 73 14.11 12.83 -27.22
CA HIS A 73 13.77 13.96 -28.08
C HIS A 73 13.60 15.28 -27.32
N ASP A 74 13.69 15.29 -25.98
CA ASP A 74 13.65 16.53 -25.22
C ASP A 74 14.96 17.32 -25.49
N GLU A 75 14.83 18.60 -25.86
CA GLU A 75 16.00 19.49 -25.98
C GLU A 75 16.58 19.74 -24.58
N VAL A 76 17.82 19.29 -24.36
CA VAL A 76 18.54 19.50 -23.11
C VAL A 76 19.64 20.55 -23.36
N PRO A 77 19.60 21.71 -22.68
CA PRO A 77 20.69 22.68 -22.76
C PRO A 77 22.03 22.04 -22.33
N PRO A 78 23.16 22.29 -23.04
CA PRO A 78 24.45 21.67 -22.73
C PRO A 78 24.88 21.85 -21.27
N GLU A 79 24.59 23.01 -20.69
CA GLU A 79 24.86 23.33 -19.28
C GLU A 79 24.07 22.47 -18.27
N LEU A 80 22.95 21.87 -18.68
CA LEU A 80 22.08 21.04 -17.84
C LEU A 80 22.17 19.54 -18.16
N GLU A 81 23.02 19.11 -19.11
CA GLU A 81 23.21 17.69 -19.44
C GLU A 81 23.56 16.86 -18.20
N HIS A 82 24.45 17.37 -17.34
CA HIS A 82 24.81 16.71 -16.09
C HIS A 82 23.64 16.51 -15.10
N ARG A 83 22.51 17.19 -15.31
CA ARG A 83 21.26 17.08 -14.53
C ARG A 83 20.15 16.39 -15.31
N SER A 84 20.41 15.95 -16.54
CA SER A 84 19.48 15.15 -17.33
C SER A 84 19.43 13.72 -16.81
N PHE A 85 18.25 13.11 -16.86
CA PHE A 85 18.03 11.72 -16.46
C PHE A 85 18.88 10.74 -17.27
N ILE A 86 18.86 10.83 -18.61
CA ILE A 86 19.59 9.90 -19.49
C ILE A 86 21.11 9.94 -19.26
N HIS A 87 21.65 11.11 -18.90
CA HIS A 87 23.07 11.33 -18.65
C HIS A 87 23.53 10.92 -17.24
N GLN A 88 22.61 10.53 -16.35
CA GLN A 88 22.99 9.98 -15.05
C GLN A 88 23.59 8.58 -15.17
N SER A 89 24.40 8.21 -14.17
CA SER A 89 24.89 6.82 -14.04
C SER A 89 23.73 5.82 -13.97
N LEU A 90 23.98 4.58 -14.42
CA LEU A 90 22.96 3.53 -14.43
C LEU A 90 22.36 3.29 -13.04
N GLY A 91 23.18 3.32 -11.99
CA GLY A 91 22.71 3.16 -10.61
C GLY A 91 21.74 4.26 -10.18
N ARG A 92 22.00 5.54 -10.50
CA ARG A 92 21.08 6.63 -10.18
C ARG A 92 19.76 6.51 -10.93
N ARG A 93 19.82 6.23 -12.23
CA ARG A 93 18.60 6.01 -13.04
C ARG A 93 17.77 4.86 -12.48
N PHE A 94 18.42 3.75 -12.16
CA PHE A 94 17.76 2.60 -11.54
C PHE A 94 17.13 2.96 -10.20
N LEU A 95 17.83 3.67 -9.31
CA LEU A 95 17.28 4.12 -8.03
C LEU A 95 16.06 5.03 -8.20
N ILE A 96 16.11 5.98 -9.15
CA ILE A 96 14.98 6.88 -9.43
C ILE A 96 13.78 6.08 -9.90
N VAL A 97 13.94 5.13 -10.82
CA VAL A 97 12.84 4.29 -11.32
C VAL A 97 12.32 3.34 -10.24
N LEU A 98 13.20 2.79 -9.40
CA LEU A 98 12.79 1.93 -8.29
C LEU A 98 12.07 2.70 -7.18
N ALA A 99 12.32 4.01 -7.07
CA ALA A 99 11.76 4.84 -6.01
C ALA A 99 10.24 4.85 -6.00
N GLY A 100 9.58 4.85 -7.17
CA GLY A 100 8.12 4.85 -7.25
C GLY A 100 7.51 3.61 -6.57
N PRO A 101 7.83 2.38 -7.04
CA PRO A 101 7.40 1.15 -6.36
C PRO A 101 7.85 1.07 -4.90
N GLY A 102 9.07 1.52 -4.59
CA GLY A 102 9.62 1.51 -3.23
C GLY A 102 8.82 2.37 -2.26
N PHE A 103 8.38 3.55 -2.69
CA PHE A 103 7.53 4.44 -1.89
C PHE A 103 6.12 3.87 -1.70
N ASN A 104 5.56 3.21 -2.71
CA ASN A 104 4.27 2.51 -2.55
C ASN A 104 4.36 1.35 -1.58
N PHE A 105 5.45 0.57 -1.63
CA PHE A 105 5.68 -0.50 -0.67
C PHE A 105 5.80 0.06 0.75
N LEU A 106 6.58 1.13 0.95
CA LEU A 106 6.71 1.81 2.24
C LEU A 106 5.36 2.34 2.74
N PHE A 107 4.58 2.95 1.84
CA PHE A 107 3.24 3.44 2.15
C PHE A 107 2.29 2.30 2.54
N ALA A 108 2.35 1.15 1.86
CA ALA A 108 1.54 -0.01 2.23
C ALA A 108 1.87 -0.52 3.64
N VAL A 109 3.16 -0.63 3.97
CA VAL A 109 3.61 -1.02 5.32
C VAL A 109 3.13 -0.02 6.35
N LEU A 110 3.30 1.28 6.10
CA LEU A 110 2.87 2.34 7.00
C LEU A 110 1.34 2.37 7.17
N ALA A 111 0.59 2.24 6.07
CA ALA A 111 -0.87 2.23 6.09
C ALA A 111 -1.41 1.03 6.87
N LEU A 112 -0.87 -0.17 6.63
CA LEU A 112 -1.24 -1.37 7.39
C LEU A 112 -0.88 -1.24 8.87
N PHE A 113 0.31 -0.72 9.17
CA PHE A 113 0.73 -0.46 10.55
C PHE A 113 -0.25 0.49 11.24
N LEU A 114 -0.61 1.61 10.62
CA LEU A 114 -1.54 2.58 11.19
C LEU A 114 -2.93 1.96 11.39
N VAL A 115 -3.43 1.22 10.40
CA VAL A 115 -4.72 0.52 10.53
C VAL A 115 -4.68 -0.41 11.73
N PHE A 116 -3.72 -1.33 11.82
CA PHE A 116 -3.65 -2.27 12.95
C PHE A 116 -3.35 -1.60 14.29
N ALA A 117 -2.59 -0.52 14.31
CA ALA A 117 -2.33 0.25 15.53
C ALA A 117 -3.61 0.89 16.11
N PHE A 118 -4.52 1.35 15.25
CA PHE A 118 -5.76 2.02 15.69
C PHE A 118 -6.98 1.10 15.77
N THR A 119 -7.09 0.09 14.90
CA THR A 119 -8.23 -0.86 14.89
C THR A 119 -7.96 -2.14 15.67
N GLY A 120 -6.70 -2.37 16.06
CA GLY A 120 -6.25 -3.65 16.58
C GLY A 120 -6.00 -4.69 15.48
N ILE A 121 -5.43 -5.81 15.88
CA ILE A 121 -5.19 -6.95 14.99
C ILE A 121 -6.46 -7.82 15.02
N PRO A 122 -7.11 -8.06 13.87
CA PRO A 122 -8.25 -8.98 13.82
C PRO A 122 -7.76 -10.39 14.17
N TYR A 123 -8.42 -11.03 15.13
CA TYR A 123 -8.19 -12.43 15.48
C TYR A 123 -9.48 -13.23 15.30
N LEU A 124 -9.33 -14.50 14.93
CA LEU A 124 -10.48 -15.40 14.82
C LEU A 124 -10.99 -15.71 16.23
N THR A 125 -12.28 -15.46 16.44
CA THR A 125 -12.95 -15.76 17.70
C THR A 125 -13.07 -17.27 17.89
N THR A 126 -13.35 -17.71 19.11
CA THR A 126 -13.66 -19.11 19.42
C THR A 126 -15.11 -19.50 19.05
N GLU A 127 -15.74 -18.74 18.16
CA GLU A 127 -17.09 -18.98 17.69
C GLU A 127 -17.10 -20.07 16.60
N ILE A 128 -18.00 -21.03 16.76
CA ILE A 128 -18.12 -22.17 15.83
C ILE A 128 -18.83 -21.70 14.56
N GLY A 129 -18.07 -21.60 13.46
CA GLY A 129 -18.62 -21.23 12.15
C GLY A 129 -19.55 -22.28 11.53
N GLY A 130 -19.43 -23.54 11.94
CA GLY A 130 -20.27 -24.65 11.51
C GLY A 130 -19.79 -25.99 12.08
N VAL A 131 -20.68 -26.98 12.11
CA VAL A 131 -20.40 -28.34 12.60
C VAL A 131 -20.76 -29.34 11.52
N THR A 132 -19.84 -30.24 11.20
CA THR A 132 -20.07 -31.31 10.22
C THR A 132 -21.04 -32.35 10.79
N GLU A 133 -22.06 -32.73 10.01
CA GLU A 133 -23.00 -33.79 10.39
C GLU A 133 -22.29 -35.13 10.63
N GLY A 134 -22.75 -35.89 11.63
CA GLY A 134 -22.16 -37.18 12.03
C GLY A 134 -20.81 -37.09 12.76
N SER A 135 -20.24 -35.90 12.93
CA SER A 135 -18.97 -35.69 13.65
C SER A 135 -19.11 -35.91 15.16
N PRO A 136 -18.00 -36.19 15.88
CA PRO A 136 -18.00 -36.19 17.34
C PRO A 136 -18.55 -34.89 17.95
N ALA A 137 -18.25 -33.74 17.33
CA ALA A 137 -18.74 -32.43 17.76
C ALA A 137 -20.27 -32.31 17.63
N ALA A 138 -20.86 -32.82 16.54
CA ALA A 138 -22.31 -32.86 16.37
C ALA A 138 -22.98 -33.77 17.41
N ARG A 139 -22.38 -34.94 17.70
CA ARG A 139 -22.87 -35.86 18.74
C ARG A 139 -22.75 -35.29 20.15
N ALA A 140 -21.75 -34.45 20.39
CA ALA A 140 -21.58 -33.69 21.62
C ALA A 140 -22.53 -32.48 21.72
N GLY A 141 -23.33 -32.21 20.69
CA GLY A 141 -24.36 -31.18 20.70
C GLY A 141 -23.87 -29.78 20.39
N LEU A 142 -22.63 -29.61 19.89
CA LEU A 142 -22.13 -28.30 19.48
C LEU A 142 -22.89 -27.79 18.25
N GLN A 143 -23.13 -26.48 18.23
CA GLN A 143 -23.90 -25.81 17.19
C GLN A 143 -23.15 -24.61 16.60
N LYS A 144 -23.58 -24.17 15.42
CA LYS A 144 -23.11 -22.93 14.82
C LYS A 144 -23.45 -21.75 15.74
N GLY A 145 -22.47 -20.90 16.00
CA GLY A 145 -22.60 -19.74 16.89
C GLY A 145 -22.25 -20.01 18.35
N ASP A 146 -22.02 -21.28 18.74
CA ASP A 146 -21.47 -21.58 20.06
C ASP A 146 -20.06 -20.97 20.21
N ARG A 147 -19.75 -20.48 21.41
CA ARG A 147 -18.44 -19.90 21.72
C ARG A 147 -17.70 -20.77 22.72
N VAL A 148 -16.55 -21.30 22.31
CA VAL A 148 -15.70 -22.10 23.19
C VAL A 148 -14.98 -21.17 24.18
N LEU A 149 -15.35 -21.26 25.46
CA LEU A 149 -14.75 -20.45 26.53
C LEU A 149 -13.51 -21.10 27.13
N ALA A 150 -13.45 -22.43 27.13
CA ALA A 150 -12.34 -23.22 27.63
C ALA A 150 -12.28 -24.60 26.97
N VAL A 151 -11.08 -25.20 26.94
CA VAL A 151 -10.84 -26.60 26.54
C VAL A 151 -10.01 -27.24 27.64
N ALA A 152 -10.42 -28.40 28.18
CA ALA A 152 -9.71 -29.07 29.27
C ALA A 152 -9.41 -28.16 30.48
N GLY A 153 -10.36 -27.27 30.81
CA GLY A 153 -10.24 -26.29 31.91
C GLY A 153 -9.32 -25.09 31.61
N GLN A 154 -8.73 -25.00 30.42
CA GLN A 154 -7.88 -23.90 30.01
C GLN A 154 -8.68 -22.84 29.24
N PRO A 155 -8.71 -21.56 29.68
CA PRO A 155 -9.43 -20.49 28.99
C PRO A 155 -8.95 -20.32 27.55
N MET A 156 -9.90 -20.11 26.63
CA MET A 156 -9.68 -19.89 25.20
C MET A 156 -10.14 -18.51 24.78
N GLN A 157 -9.24 -17.77 24.14
CA GLN A 157 -9.55 -16.43 23.64
C GLN A 157 -9.52 -16.35 22.11
N ARG A 158 -8.75 -17.24 21.47
CA ARG A 158 -8.51 -17.22 20.03
C ARG A 158 -8.66 -18.60 19.43
N TRP A 159 -9.10 -18.65 18.18
CA TRP A 159 -9.29 -19.89 17.44
C TRP A 159 -8.00 -20.71 17.30
N GLU A 160 -6.86 -20.04 17.13
CA GLU A 160 -5.56 -20.69 16.92
C GLU A 160 -5.10 -21.51 18.15
N GLU A 161 -5.65 -21.21 19.33
CA GLU A 161 -5.37 -21.92 20.58
C GLU A 161 -6.15 -23.26 20.67
N LEU A 162 -7.25 -23.41 19.93
CA LEU A 162 -8.15 -24.56 20.04
C LEU A 162 -7.50 -25.85 19.54
N SER A 163 -6.98 -25.86 18.31
CA SER A 163 -6.41 -27.07 17.70
C SER A 163 -5.28 -27.71 18.53
N PRO A 164 -4.25 -26.98 19.01
CA PRO A 164 -3.21 -27.58 19.83
C PRO A 164 -3.76 -28.08 21.18
N LYS A 165 -4.64 -27.31 21.85
CA LYS A 165 -5.18 -27.72 23.16
C LYS A 165 -6.16 -28.88 23.09
N ILE A 166 -6.94 -29.02 22.01
CA ILE A 166 -7.78 -30.21 21.78
C ILE A 166 -6.90 -31.46 21.61
N LYS A 167 -5.79 -31.34 20.88
CA LYS A 167 -4.84 -32.46 20.70
C LYS A 167 -4.16 -32.86 22.00
N GLU A 168 -3.79 -31.89 22.85
CA GLU A 168 -3.17 -32.14 24.16
C GLU A 168 -4.18 -32.65 25.21
N GLY A 169 -5.43 -32.21 25.14
CA GLY A 169 -6.51 -32.59 26.07
C GLY A 169 -6.98 -34.05 25.92
N GLY A 170 -6.73 -34.68 24.77
CA GLY A 170 -7.13 -36.06 24.51
C GLY A 170 -8.66 -36.23 24.58
N GLU A 171 -9.13 -37.18 25.38
CA GLU A 171 -10.57 -37.44 25.61
C GLU A 171 -11.17 -36.66 26.79
N ARG A 172 -10.40 -35.76 27.41
CA ARG A 172 -10.91 -34.97 28.54
C ARG A 172 -11.81 -33.84 28.00
N PRO A 173 -12.99 -33.62 28.60
CA PRO A 173 -13.85 -32.50 28.25
C PRO A 173 -13.16 -31.15 28.49
#